data_AF-A0A450ZJT2-F1
#
_entry.id   AF-A0A450ZJT2-F1
#
_cell.length_a   1.000
_cell.length_b   1.000
_cell.length_c   1.000
_cell.angle_alpha   90.00
_cell.angle_beta   90.00
_cell.angle_gamma   90.00
#
_symmetry.space_group_name_H-M   'P 1'
#
loop_
_entity.id
_entity.type
_entity.pdbx_description
1 polymer ?
#
loop_
_entity_poly.entity_id
_entity_poly.type
_entity_poly.pdbx_seq_one_letter_code
_entity_poly.pdbx_strand_id
1 'polypeptide(L)'
;MTIDTQPGDASFWHSKAMDENYTYTCIDCHKGFVHRLPDMAGEIKKAEEYFRTILAADTLTGDQLYTVMGVSLYSGSKVDDTIIAELELGTPITVLERNDDRLWIRIQGRQYQANKHTLYSMGNQMLVLLRTHGIPLTISGDTIRDEATGLYWQYAEMEGWISREGLSSDITSLWDYGEAIYQNGCIRCHMVFSPSDFWATQWRDYVRNMRCKTNFSPEQVNILLKYLEYHAKPQGVI
;
A
#
# COMPACT_ATOMS: atom_id res chain seq x y z
N MET A 1 34.18 32.85 15.71
CA MET A 1 33.33 33.80 14.96
C MET A 1 32.21 34.22 15.90
N THR A 2 32.07 35.51 16.20
CA THR A 2 30.95 36.04 17.01
C THR A 2 29.74 36.27 16.10
N ILE A 3 28.50 36.22 16.62
CA ILE A 3 27.26 36.27 15.80
C ILE A 3 27.22 37.54 14.94
N ASP A 4 27.62 38.65 15.53
CA ASP A 4 27.82 39.98 14.96
C ASP A 4 28.82 40.05 13.80
N THR A 5 29.70 39.05 13.65
CA THR A 5 30.67 38.96 12.54
C THR A 5 30.26 37.99 11.43
N GLN A 6 29.06 37.40 11.51
CA GLN A 6 28.57 36.45 10.52
C GLN A 6 28.00 37.16 9.27
N PRO A 7 28.26 36.64 8.06
CA PRO A 7 27.86 37.28 6.81
C PRO A 7 26.35 37.14 6.52
N GLY A 8 25.81 38.10 5.76
CA GLY A 8 24.43 38.06 5.28
C GLY A 8 23.40 38.19 6.40
N ASP A 9 22.29 37.46 6.27
CA ASP A 9 21.22 37.40 7.28
C ASP A 9 21.49 36.37 8.40
N ALA A 10 22.62 35.66 8.34
CA ALA A 10 22.98 34.65 9.34
C ALA A 10 23.12 35.25 10.75
N SER A 11 23.65 36.46 10.89
CA SER A 11 23.76 37.17 12.17
C SER A 11 22.39 37.46 12.80
N PHE A 12 21.40 37.81 11.96
CA PHE A 12 20.01 38.01 12.37
C PHE A 12 19.36 36.69 12.80
N TRP A 13 19.43 35.65 11.97
CA TRP A 13 18.78 34.37 12.23
C TRP A 13 19.40 33.60 13.39
N HIS A 14 20.73 33.62 13.55
CA HIS A 14 21.37 32.98 14.70
C HIS A 14 21.05 33.68 16.02
N SER A 15 20.94 35.02 16.02
CA SER A 15 20.45 35.75 17.20
C SER A 15 19.03 35.32 17.58
N LYS A 16 18.17 35.07 16.58
CA LYS A 16 16.80 34.58 16.80
C LYS A 16 16.74 33.12 17.25
N ALA A 17 17.62 32.26 16.73
CA ALA A 17 17.71 30.86 17.14
C ALA A 17 18.24 30.68 18.57
N MET A 18 18.97 31.67 19.11
CA MET A 18 19.48 31.65 20.49
C MET A 18 18.50 32.26 21.52
N ASP A 19 17.43 32.90 21.07
CA ASP A 19 16.37 33.43 21.94
C ASP A 19 15.46 32.27 22.39
N GLU A 20 15.35 32.04 23.70
CA GLU A 20 14.60 30.93 24.30
C GLU A 20 13.09 30.94 23.96
N ASN A 21 12.58 32.06 23.43
CA ASN A 21 11.20 32.16 22.95
C ASN A 21 10.99 31.57 21.55
N TYR A 22 12.05 31.17 20.85
CA TYR A 22 11.98 30.56 19.53
C TYR A 22 12.51 29.13 19.55
N THR A 23 11.88 28.24 18.77
CA THR A 23 12.21 26.82 18.72
C THR A 23 13.14 26.44 17.56
N TYR A 24 13.78 27.42 16.91
CA TYR A 24 14.64 27.16 15.77
C TYR A 24 16.03 26.70 16.23
N THR A 25 16.47 25.56 15.72
CA THR A 25 17.81 25.02 15.95
C THR A 25 18.69 25.24 14.72
N CYS A 26 20.00 25.11 14.88
CA CYS A 26 20.94 25.14 13.75
C CYS A 26 20.59 24.09 12.68
N ILE A 27 19.96 22.98 13.08
CA ILE A 27 19.54 21.91 12.15
C ILE A 27 18.42 22.40 11.24
N ASP A 28 17.48 23.21 11.73
CA ASP A 28 16.34 23.67 10.91
C ASP A 28 16.78 24.50 9.70
N CYS A 29 17.89 25.23 9.81
CA CYS A 29 18.45 26.04 8.73
C CYS A 29 19.60 25.36 7.96
N HIS A 30 20.38 24.49 8.61
CA HIS A 30 21.57 23.88 8.00
C HIS A 30 21.39 22.40 7.60
N LYS A 31 20.24 21.78 7.86
CA LYS A 31 19.93 20.43 7.40
C LYS A 31 20.05 20.35 5.87
N GLY A 32 20.92 19.47 5.39
CA GLY A 32 21.20 19.30 3.97
C GLY A 32 22.33 20.17 3.40
N PHE A 33 22.87 21.13 4.16
CA PHE A 33 23.98 21.99 3.73
C PHE A 33 25.35 21.46 4.17
N VAL A 34 25.49 21.08 5.44
CA VAL A 34 26.76 20.58 6.01
C VAL A 34 26.97 19.10 5.67
N HIS A 35 25.88 18.34 5.65
CA HIS A 35 25.84 16.97 5.14
C HIS A 35 24.79 16.91 4.04
N ARG A 36 25.17 16.44 2.86
CA ARG A 36 24.22 16.25 1.76
C ARG A 36 23.19 15.22 2.20
N LEU A 37 21.91 15.57 2.05
CA LEU A 37 20.86 14.58 2.22
C LEU A 37 21.06 13.45 1.21
N PRO A 38 20.73 12.19 1.57
CA PRO A 38 20.67 11.12 0.60
C PRO A 38 19.71 11.47 -0.53
N ASP A 39 19.96 10.94 -1.73
CA ASP A 39 19.07 11.11 -2.86
C ASP A 39 17.82 10.22 -2.72
N MET A 40 16.92 10.63 -1.84
CA MET A 40 15.70 9.90 -1.52
C MET A 40 14.81 9.71 -2.75
N ALA A 41 14.74 10.71 -3.64
CA ALA A 41 13.98 10.62 -4.87
C ALA A 41 14.61 9.61 -5.84
N GLY A 42 15.94 9.59 -5.93
CA GLY A 42 16.69 8.59 -6.68
C GLY A 42 16.47 7.17 -6.16
N GLU A 43 16.43 6.96 -4.85
CA GLU A 43 16.15 5.63 -4.27
C GLU A 43 14.73 5.15 -4.58
N ILE A 44 13.72 6.02 -4.50
CA ILE A 44 12.35 5.69 -4.93
C ILE A 44 12.32 5.31 -6.42
N LYS A 45 13.02 6.08 -7.26
CA LYS A 45 13.07 5.84 -8.69
C LYS A 45 13.75 4.50 -9.04
N LYS A 46 14.85 4.17 -8.37
CA LYS A 46 15.53 2.87 -8.53
C LYS A 46 14.61 1.71 -8.15
N ALA A 47 13.87 1.84 -7.05
CA ALA A 47 12.91 0.83 -6.61
C ALA A 47 11.76 0.67 -7.62
N GLU A 48 11.26 1.78 -8.19
CA GLU A 48 10.29 1.74 -9.29
C GLU A 48 10.85 1.01 -10.52
N GLU A 49 12.04 1.39 -10.99
CA GLU A 49 12.69 0.78 -12.16
C GLU A 49 12.91 -0.72 -11.95
N TYR A 50 13.30 -1.14 -10.75
CA TYR A 50 13.41 -2.55 -10.38
C TYR A 50 12.05 -3.27 -10.42
N PHE A 51 11.03 -2.71 -9.77
CA PHE A 51 9.67 -3.26 -9.79
C PHE A 51 9.13 -3.44 -11.22
N ARG A 52 9.31 -2.43 -12.09
CA ARG A 52 8.91 -2.52 -13.51
C ARG A 52 9.70 -3.60 -14.27
N THR A 53 10.99 -3.77 -13.94
CA THR A 53 11.83 -4.80 -14.57
C THR A 53 11.37 -6.20 -14.20
N ILE A 54 11.06 -6.44 -12.93
CA ILE A 54 10.51 -7.74 -12.47
C ILE A 54 9.17 -8.01 -13.16
N LEU A 55 8.27 -7.03 -13.18
CA LEU A 55 6.96 -7.17 -13.82
C LEU A 55 7.06 -7.47 -15.32
N ALA A 56 7.97 -6.81 -16.04
CA ALA A 56 8.16 -7.03 -17.48
C ALA A 56 8.82 -8.38 -17.81
N ALA A 57 9.61 -8.93 -16.90
CA ALA A 57 10.26 -10.22 -17.07
C ALA A 57 9.37 -11.40 -16.63
N ASP A 58 8.26 -11.14 -15.93
CA ASP A 58 7.41 -12.18 -15.39
C ASP A 58 6.58 -12.88 -16.47
N THR A 59 6.72 -14.21 -16.53
CA THR A 59 6.01 -15.04 -17.50
C THR A 59 4.65 -15.53 -16.99
N LEU A 60 4.36 -15.30 -15.70
CA LEU A 60 3.13 -15.66 -15.00
C LEU A 60 2.79 -17.15 -15.12
N THR A 61 3.80 -18.02 -15.10
CA THR A 61 3.63 -19.48 -15.25
C THR A 61 3.20 -20.17 -13.96
N GLY A 62 3.40 -19.54 -12.80
CA GLY A 62 3.01 -20.08 -11.50
C GLY A 62 1.49 -20.04 -11.29
N ASP A 63 0.98 -21.01 -10.53
CA ASP A 63 -0.46 -21.10 -10.21
C ASP A 63 -0.88 -20.14 -9.09
N GLN A 64 0.08 -19.60 -8.35
CA GLN A 64 -0.14 -18.52 -7.39
C GLN A 64 0.47 -17.24 -7.95
N LEU A 65 -0.37 -16.22 -8.11
CA LEU A 65 0.02 -14.89 -8.56
C LEU A 65 -0.54 -13.85 -7.59
N TYR A 66 -0.16 -12.60 -7.81
CA TYR A 66 -0.58 -11.47 -7.02
C TYR A 66 -0.98 -10.31 -7.92
N THR A 67 -2.01 -9.58 -7.53
CA THR A 67 -2.32 -8.30 -8.15
C THR A 67 -1.27 -7.28 -7.73
N VAL A 68 -0.68 -6.56 -8.68
CA VAL A 68 0.28 -5.47 -8.41
C VAL A 68 -0.23 -4.11 -8.88
N MET A 69 -1.42 -4.10 -9.47
CA MET A 69 -2.19 -2.91 -9.85
C MET A 69 -3.67 -3.14 -9.55
N GLY A 70 -4.50 -2.09 -9.68
CA GLY A 70 -5.96 -2.26 -9.62
C GLY A 70 -6.43 -3.02 -10.84
N VAL A 71 -7.17 -4.11 -10.64
CA VAL A 71 -7.58 -5.04 -11.69
C VAL A 71 -9.02 -5.47 -11.49
N SER A 72 -9.78 -5.50 -12.58
CA SER A 72 -11.20 -5.89 -12.57
C SER A 72 -11.36 -7.39 -12.82
N LEU A 73 -12.32 -7.99 -12.13
CA LEU A 73 -12.74 -9.37 -12.30
C LEU A 73 -13.99 -9.41 -13.19
N TYR A 74 -13.99 -10.29 -14.18
CA TYR A 74 -15.03 -10.40 -15.19
C TYR A 74 -15.80 -11.72 -15.05
N SER A 75 -17.11 -11.71 -15.35
CA SER A 75 -17.94 -12.92 -15.35
C SER A 75 -17.59 -13.92 -16.45
N GLY A 76 -16.90 -13.47 -17.50
CA GLY A 76 -16.54 -14.29 -18.66
C GLY A 76 -15.24 -13.79 -19.31
N SER A 77 -14.76 -14.55 -20.29
CA SER A 77 -13.46 -14.33 -20.95
C SER A 77 -13.49 -13.26 -22.05
N LYS A 78 -14.65 -12.66 -22.36
CA LYS A 78 -14.77 -11.65 -23.40
C LYS A 78 -14.58 -10.24 -22.82
N VAL A 79 -14.16 -9.32 -23.68
CA VAL A 79 -13.91 -7.91 -23.31
C VAL A 79 -15.19 -7.22 -22.80
N ASP A 80 -16.35 -7.56 -23.36
CA ASP A 80 -17.64 -6.98 -23.01
C ASP A 80 -18.36 -7.69 -21.86
N ASP A 81 -17.73 -8.70 -21.26
CA ASP A 81 -18.33 -9.39 -20.12
C ASP A 81 -18.40 -8.46 -18.90
N THR A 82 -19.40 -8.70 -18.05
CA THR A 82 -19.68 -7.82 -16.91
C THR A 82 -18.55 -7.86 -15.89
N ILE A 83 -18.13 -6.69 -15.42
CA ILE A 83 -17.25 -6.57 -14.25
C ILE A 83 -18.03 -6.95 -12.99
N ILE A 84 -17.60 -8.01 -12.32
CA ILE A 84 -18.24 -8.57 -11.13
C ILE A 84 -17.53 -8.17 -9.83
N ALA A 85 -16.27 -7.73 -9.90
CA ALA A 85 -15.54 -7.20 -8.75
C ALA A 85 -14.33 -6.35 -9.16
N GLU A 86 -13.84 -5.53 -8.24
CA GLU A 86 -12.55 -4.85 -8.32
C GLU A 86 -11.60 -5.43 -7.27
N LEU A 87 -10.41 -5.85 -7.68
CA LEU A 87 -9.37 -6.36 -6.79
C LEU A 87 -8.44 -5.24 -6.35
N GLU A 88 -8.02 -5.32 -5.09
CA GLU A 88 -7.02 -4.45 -4.50
C GLU A 88 -5.61 -4.97 -4.78
N LEU A 89 -4.58 -4.13 -4.73
CA LEU A 89 -3.19 -4.54 -4.89
C LEU A 89 -2.75 -5.48 -3.74
N GLY A 90 -1.83 -6.38 -4.05
CA GLY A 90 -1.32 -7.40 -3.15
C GLY A 90 -2.30 -8.55 -2.91
N THR A 91 -3.35 -8.67 -3.72
CA THR A 91 -4.34 -9.75 -3.58
C THR A 91 -3.75 -11.05 -4.10
N PRO A 92 -3.64 -12.11 -3.27
CA PRO A 92 -3.22 -13.42 -3.74
C PRO A 92 -4.35 -14.03 -4.58
N ILE A 93 -3.97 -14.58 -5.73
CA ILE A 93 -4.88 -15.24 -6.66
C ILE A 93 -4.35 -16.62 -7.02
N THR A 94 -5.25 -17.59 -7.12
CA THR A 94 -4.96 -18.93 -7.63
C THR A 94 -5.45 -19.03 -9.07
N VAL A 95 -4.56 -19.38 -10.00
CA VAL A 95 -4.92 -19.62 -11.40
C VAL A 95 -5.56 -20.99 -11.54
N LEU A 96 -6.74 -21.03 -12.13
CA LEU A 96 -7.51 -22.25 -12.38
C LEU A 96 -7.50 -22.63 -13.86
N GLU A 97 -7.56 -21.64 -14.75
CA GLU A 97 -7.51 -21.83 -16.20
C GLU A 97 -6.72 -20.71 -16.87
N ARG A 98 -6.05 -21.02 -17.98
CA ARG A 98 -5.28 -20.07 -18.78
C ARG A 98 -5.81 -20.04 -20.20
N ASN A 99 -6.13 -18.86 -20.69
CA ASN A 99 -6.56 -18.63 -22.06
C ASN A 99 -5.79 -17.42 -22.58
N ASP A 100 -4.67 -17.64 -23.28
CA ASP A 100 -3.73 -16.67 -23.88
C ASP A 100 -3.64 -15.27 -23.21
N ASP A 101 -4.67 -14.42 -23.35
CA ASP A 101 -4.74 -13.06 -22.82
C ASP A 101 -5.38 -12.91 -21.41
N ARG A 102 -6.06 -13.96 -20.91
CA ARG A 102 -6.84 -13.96 -19.66
C ARG A 102 -6.66 -15.22 -18.84
N LEU A 103 -6.91 -15.09 -17.54
CA LEU A 103 -6.84 -16.18 -16.57
C LEU A 103 -8.17 -16.33 -15.86
N TRP A 104 -8.69 -17.56 -15.75
CA TRP A 104 -9.74 -17.87 -14.77
C TRP A 104 -9.05 -18.08 -13.43
N ILE A 105 -9.47 -17.33 -12.42
CA ILE A 105 -8.79 -17.31 -11.13
C ILE A 105 -9.78 -17.54 -10.00
N ARG A 106 -9.24 -17.92 -8.84
CA ARG A 106 -9.92 -17.93 -7.54
C ARG A 106 -9.22 -16.99 -6.58
N ILE A 107 -10.02 -16.19 -5.88
CA ILE A 107 -9.58 -15.38 -4.73
C ILE A 107 -10.24 -15.96 -3.49
N GLN A 108 -9.45 -16.25 -2.47
CA GLN A 108 -9.91 -16.85 -1.21
C GLN A 108 -9.69 -15.88 -0.06
N GLY A 109 -10.63 -15.88 0.88
CA GLY A 109 -10.59 -14.98 2.01
C GLY A 109 -11.71 -15.24 3.01
N ARG A 110 -12.07 -14.19 3.72
CA ARG A 110 -13.17 -14.18 4.66
C ARG A 110 -14.06 -12.97 4.46
N GLN A 111 -15.34 -13.15 4.73
CA GLN A 111 -16.34 -12.11 4.75
C GLN A 111 -16.88 -12.00 6.18
N TYR A 112 -17.09 -10.79 6.68
CA TYR A 112 -17.84 -10.64 7.94
C TYR A 112 -19.30 -10.30 7.66
N GLN A 113 -20.19 -10.79 8.51
CA GLN A 113 -21.63 -10.90 8.26
C GLN A 113 -22.32 -9.60 7.80
N ALA A 114 -21.87 -8.45 8.31
CA ALA A 114 -22.46 -7.14 8.02
C ALA A 114 -22.00 -6.54 6.67
N ASN A 115 -21.00 -7.10 5.99
CA ASN A 115 -20.51 -6.61 4.71
C ASN A 115 -20.44 -7.73 3.67
N LYS A 116 -21.52 -7.85 2.89
CA LYS A 116 -21.68 -8.93 1.89
C LYS A 116 -20.95 -8.68 0.56
N HIS A 117 -20.31 -7.51 0.40
CA HIS A 117 -19.74 -7.06 -0.87
C HIS A 117 -18.22 -6.89 -0.84
N THR A 118 -17.57 -7.30 0.24
CA THR A 118 -16.12 -7.16 0.40
C THR A 118 -15.53 -8.48 0.87
N LEU A 119 -14.49 -8.94 0.18
CA LEU A 119 -13.67 -10.07 0.60
C LEU A 119 -12.44 -9.52 1.34
N TYR A 120 -12.15 -10.06 2.51
CA TYR A 120 -10.99 -9.72 3.31
C TYR A 120 -9.99 -10.87 3.35
N SER A 121 -8.72 -10.57 3.63
CA SER A 121 -7.70 -11.61 3.78
C SER A 121 -7.94 -12.47 5.03
N MET A 122 -7.44 -13.70 4.97
CA MET A 122 -7.45 -14.64 6.11
C MET A 122 -6.41 -14.27 7.19
N GLY A 123 -5.54 -13.30 6.93
CA GLY A 123 -4.52 -12.85 7.88
C GLY A 123 -5.10 -12.06 9.04
N ASN A 124 -4.24 -11.69 9.98
CA ASN A 124 -4.64 -11.00 11.22
C ASN A 124 -5.00 -9.52 10.98
N GLN A 125 -4.57 -8.93 9.87
CA GLN A 125 -4.96 -7.60 9.44
C GLN A 125 -6.29 -7.64 8.67
N MET A 126 -7.10 -6.59 8.82
CA MET A 126 -8.37 -6.45 8.09
C MET A 126 -8.14 -5.88 6.68
N LEU A 127 -7.41 -6.63 5.84
CA LEU A 127 -7.07 -6.23 4.47
C LEU A 127 -8.21 -6.54 3.52
N VAL A 128 -8.61 -5.58 2.71
CA VAL A 128 -9.55 -5.80 1.61
C VAL A 128 -8.80 -6.41 0.44
N LEU A 129 -9.31 -7.54 -0.07
CA LEU A 129 -8.81 -8.22 -1.27
C LEU A 129 -9.61 -7.81 -2.51
N LEU A 130 -10.94 -7.80 -2.41
CA LEU A 130 -11.80 -7.34 -3.50
C LEU A 130 -13.12 -6.76 -3.01
N ARG A 131 -13.77 -6.01 -3.92
CA ARG A 131 -15.12 -5.46 -3.75
C ARG A 131 -16.00 -5.89 -4.89
N THR A 132 -17.13 -6.52 -4.58
CA THR A 132 -18.05 -7.08 -5.58
C THR A 132 -18.97 -6.00 -6.16
N HIS A 133 -19.36 -6.15 -7.42
CA HIS A 133 -20.38 -5.35 -8.10
C HIS A 133 -21.72 -6.10 -8.15
N GLY A 134 -22.40 -6.17 -7.00
CA GLY A 134 -23.75 -6.76 -6.90
C GLY A 134 -23.80 -8.30 -6.95
N ILE A 135 -22.71 -8.97 -7.31
CA ILE A 135 -22.58 -10.43 -7.26
C ILE A 135 -22.14 -10.87 -5.86
N PRO A 136 -22.86 -11.77 -5.18
CA PRO A 136 -22.45 -12.27 -3.87
C PRO A 136 -21.20 -13.15 -3.98
N LEU A 137 -20.38 -13.16 -2.92
CA LEU A 137 -19.30 -14.12 -2.76
C LEU A 137 -19.85 -15.53 -2.54
N THR A 138 -19.10 -16.54 -2.95
CA THR A 138 -19.36 -17.93 -2.59
C THR A 138 -18.94 -18.14 -1.14
N ILE A 139 -19.88 -18.55 -0.28
CA ILE A 139 -19.66 -18.75 1.16
C ILE A 139 -19.66 -20.24 1.47
N SER A 140 -18.75 -20.69 2.33
CA SER A 140 -18.74 -22.06 2.85
C SER A 140 -18.27 -22.13 4.30
N GLY A 141 -18.66 -23.20 5.00
CA GLY A 141 -18.27 -23.43 6.39
C GLY A 141 -19.07 -22.61 7.40
N ASP A 142 -18.67 -22.72 8.67
CA ASP A 142 -19.36 -22.09 9.79
C ASP A 142 -18.96 -20.62 9.95
N THR A 143 -19.89 -19.84 10.51
CA THR A 143 -19.61 -18.47 10.94
C THR A 143 -18.98 -18.49 12.33
N ILE A 144 -17.77 -17.95 12.44
CA ILE A 144 -16.94 -17.95 13.65
C ILE A 144 -16.79 -16.52 14.14
N ARG A 145 -17.03 -16.29 15.44
CA ARG A 145 -16.71 -15.02 16.07
C ARG A 145 -15.20 -14.95 16.31
N ASP A 146 -14.56 -13.97 15.71
CA ASP A 146 -13.14 -13.70 15.90
C ASP A 146 -12.97 -12.80 17.13
N GLU A 147 -12.28 -13.29 18.16
CA GLU A 147 -12.13 -12.55 19.41
C GLU A 147 -11.27 -11.29 19.25
N ALA A 148 -10.31 -11.31 18.32
CA ALA A 148 -9.41 -10.19 18.08
C ALA A 148 -10.15 -8.98 17.51
N THR A 149 -11.06 -9.20 16.56
CA THR A 149 -11.85 -8.14 15.91
C THR A 149 -13.22 -7.92 16.54
N GLY A 150 -13.74 -8.91 17.27
CA GLY A 150 -15.11 -8.93 17.79
C GLY A 150 -16.19 -9.24 16.74
N LEU A 151 -15.78 -9.47 15.48
CA LEU A 151 -16.68 -9.65 14.33
C LEU A 151 -16.94 -11.14 14.04
N TYR A 152 -18.08 -11.41 13.41
CA TYR A 152 -18.45 -12.73 12.93
C TYR A 152 -17.98 -12.91 11.48
N TRP A 153 -17.02 -13.81 11.28
CA TRP A 153 -16.40 -14.10 9.99
C TRP A 153 -16.83 -15.46 9.46
N GLN A 154 -16.87 -15.56 8.14
CA GLN A 154 -17.10 -16.81 7.41
C GLN A 154 -16.13 -16.87 6.24
N TYR A 155 -15.71 -18.08 5.87
CA TYR A 155 -14.90 -18.26 4.67
C TYR A 155 -15.70 -17.83 3.44
N ALA A 156 -15.02 -17.16 2.52
CA ALA A 156 -15.61 -16.68 1.29
C ALA A 156 -14.59 -16.76 0.15
N GLU A 157 -15.10 -16.97 -1.06
CA GLU A 157 -14.29 -16.95 -2.27
C GLU A 157 -15.06 -16.35 -3.44
N MET A 158 -14.30 -15.98 -4.48
CA MET A 158 -14.86 -15.54 -5.75
C MET A 158 -13.98 -16.05 -6.89
N GLU A 159 -14.62 -16.46 -7.96
CA GLU A 159 -13.95 -16.83 -9.21
C GLU A 159 -14.36 -15.89 -10.33
N GLY A 160 -13.47 -15.73 -11.31
CA GLY A 160 -13.71 -14.85 -12.44
C GLY A 160 -12.53 -14.81 -13.39
N TRP A 161 -12.75 -14.18 -14.55
CA TRP A 161 -11.69 -13.92 -15.51
C TRP A 161 -10.98 -12.61 -15.19
N ILE A 162 -9.67 -12.59 -15.35
CA ILE A 162 -8.85 -11.39 -15.18
C ILE A 162 -7.87 -11.26 -16.36
N SER A 163 -7.49 -10.04 -16.69
CA SER A 163 -6.38 -9.79 -17.61
C SER A 163 -5.06 -10.23 -16.98
N ARG A 164 -4.09 -10.64 -17.80
CA ARG A 164 -2.71 -10.88 -17.34
C ARG A 164 -2.01 -9.59 -16.91
N GLU A 165 -2.50 -8.44 -17.39
CA GLU A 165 -1.98 -7.12 -17.04
C GLU A 165 -2.17 -6.83 -15.54
N GLY A 166 -1.13 -6.31 -14.88
CA GLY A 166 -1.19 -5.97 -13.46
C GLY A 166 -1.09 -7.17 -12.53
N LEU A 167 -0.64 -8.33 -13.01
CA LEU A 167 -0.31 -9.51 -12.22
C LEU A 167 1.20 -9.72 -12.11
N SER A 168 1.64 -10.33 -11.01
CA SER A 168 3.03 -10.75 -10.78
C SER A 168 3.06 -12.07 -10.03
N SER A 169 4.04 -12.91 -10.34
CA SER A 169 4.43 -14.08 -9.55
C SER A 169 5.26 -13.70 -8.32
N ASP A 170 5.82 -12.48 -8.31
CA ASP A 170 6.60 -11.93 -7.20
C ASP A 170 5.88 -10.75 -6.55
N ILE A 171 5.46 -10.94 -5.29
CA ILE A 171 4.89 -9.86 -4.47
C ILE A 171 5.97 -9.04 -3.77
N THR A 172 7.19 -9.57 -3.61
CA THR A 172 8.25 -8.92 -2.84
C THR A 172 8.69 -7.62 -3.50
N SER A 173 8.85 -7.58 -4.83
CA SER A 173 9.17 -6.33 -5.54
C SER A 173 8.11 -5.23 -5.39
N LEU A 174 6.82 -5.57 -5.21
CA LEU A 174 5.78 -4.59 -4.87
C LEU A 174 6.01 -4.01 -3.46
N TRP A 175 6.35 -4.86 -2.50
CA TRP A 175 6.61 -4.44 -1.12
C TRP A 175 7.91 -3.66 -0.96
N ASP A 176 8.97 -4.06 -1.65
CA ASP A 176 10.22 -3.31 -1.69
C ASP A 176 9.99 -1.90 -2.25
N TYR A 177 9.15 -1.78 -3.29
CA TYR A 177 8.79 -0.46 -3.84
C TYR A 177 7.96 0.36 -2.86
N GLY A 178 6.95 -0.25 -2.22
CA GLY A 178 6.15 0.42 -1.18
C GLY A 178 6.98 0.89 0.02
N GLU A 179 7.93 0.07 0.47
CA GLU A 179 8.88 0.42 1.51
C GLU A 179 9.78 1.58 1.09
N ALA A 180 10.30 1.55 -0.14
CA ALA A 180 11.13 2.64 -0.66
C ALA A 180 10.35 3.96 -0.70
N ILE A 181 9.09 3.96 -1.15
CA ILE A 181 8.21 5.15 -1.11
C ILE A 181 8.04 5.62 0.34
N TYR A 182 7.80 4.70 1.28
CA TYR A 182 7.56 5.04 2.68
C TYR A 182 8.79 5.64 3.36
N GLN A 183 9.90 4.89 3.36
CA GLN A 183 11.13 5.26 4.06
C GLN A 183 11.76 6.52 3.47
N ASN A 184 11.75 6.64 2.13
CA ASN A 184 12.43 7.76 1.47
C ASN A 184 11.52 8.98 1.30
N GLY A 185 10.22 8.76 1.18
CA GLY A 185 9.28 9.81 0.89
C GLY A 185 8.59 10.42 2.11
N CYS A 186 8.28 9.63 3.15
CA CYS A 186 7.59 10.13 4.34
C CYS A 186 8.52 10.75 5.40
N ILE A 187 9.80 10.36 5.44
CA ILE A 187 10.80 10.90 6.38
C ILE A 187 11.14 12.38 6.14
N ARG A 188 10.72 12.93 5.00
CA ARG A 188 11.06 14.29 4.55
C ARG A 188 10.52 15.38 5.47
N CYS A 189 9.38 15.12 6.12
CA CYS A 189 8.67 16.13 6.92
C CYS A 189 8.68 15.81 8.42
N HIS A 190 8.63 14.54 8.79
CA HIS A 190 8.63 14.06 10.18
C HIS A 190 9.27 12.68 10.26
N MET A 191 9.56 12.20 11.46
CA MET A 191 9.96 10.80 11.67
C MET A 191 8.87 9.87 11.12
N VAL A 192 9.28 8.83 10.39
CA VAL A 192 8.34 7.78 9.96
C VAL A 192 7.90 6.95 11.17
N PHE A 193 6.63 6.60 11.22
CA PHE A 193 6.12 5.67 12.23
C PHE A 193 6.44 4.24 11.82
N SER A 194 6.37 3.28 12.74
CA SER A 194 6.42 1.88 12.30
C SER A 194 5.09 1.53 11.60
N PRO A 195 5.08 0.81 10.47
CA PRO A 195 3.84 0.24 9.91
C PRO A 195 3.01 -0.51 10.96
N SER A 196 3.68 -1.16 11.91
CA SER A 196 3.06 -1.91 13.02
C SER A 196 2.54 -1.04 14.19
N ASP A 197 2.62 0.29 14.11
CA ASP A 197 2.06 1.14 15.16
C ASP A 197 0.53 1.26 15.04
N PHE A 198 -0.01 1.06 13.85
CA PHE A 198 -1.42 1.30 13.51
C PHE A 198 -2.08 0.11 12.83
N TRP A 199 -3.41 0.05 12.89
CA TRP A 199 -4.21 -0.90 12.12
C TRP A 199 -4.29 -0.50 10.64
N ALA A 200 -4.52 -1.47 9.77
CA ALA A 200 -4.72 -1.23 8.33
C ALA A 200 -5.83 -0.19 8.07
N THR A 201 -6.91 -0.24 8.84
CA THR A 201 -8.03 0.72 8.76
C THR A 201 -7.62 2.15 9.12
N GLN A 202 -6.70 2.34 10.06
CA GLN A 202 -6.19 3.66 10.45
C GLN A 202 -5.22 4.23 9.41
N TRP A 203 -4.37 3.38 8.83
CA TRP A 203 -3.44 3.80 7.77
C TRP A 203 -4.16 4.43 6.58
N ARG A 204 -5.34 3.91 6.22
CA ARG A 204 -6.21 4.48 5.18
C ARG A 204 -6.53 5.95 5.43
N ASP A 205 -6.89 6.30 6.66
CA ASP A 205 -7.22 7.68 7.02
C ASP A 205 -5.97 8.57 7.05
N TYR A 206 -4.85 8.07 7.59
CA TYR A 206 -3.60 8.82 7.65
C TYR A 206 -3.04 9.12 6.26
N VAL A 207 -2.95 8.11 5.38
CA VAL A 207 -2.47 8.31 4.00
C VAL A 207 -3.40 9.22 3.22
N ARG A 208 -4.72 9.10 3.39
CA ARG A 208 -5.70 10.02 2.76
C ARG A 208 -5.44 11.47 3.13
N ASN A 209 -5.08 11.76 4.39
CA ASN A 209 -4.78 13.10 4.86
C ASN A 209 -3.40 13.59 4.42
N MET A 210 -2.42 12.69 4.26
CA MET A 210 -1.05 13.06 3.88
C MET A 210 -0.84 13.18 2.37
N ARG A 211 -1.59 12.45 1.54
CA ARG A 211 -1.35 12.42 0.08
C ARG A 211 -1.33 13.81 -0.56
N CYS A 212 -2.17 14.75 -0.10
CA CYS A 212 -2.22 16.13 -0.63
C CYS A 212 -1.03 17.00 -0.21
N LYS A 213 -0.19 16.53 0.72
CA LYS A 213 1.02 17.19 1.22
C LYS A 213 2.30 16.59 0.61
N THR A 214 2.16 15.64 -0.31
CA THR A 214 3.26 14.94 -0.99
C THR A 214 3.15 15.15 -2.50
N ASN A 215 4.24 14.91 -3.21
CA ASN A 215 4.26 14.94 -4.68
C ASN A 215 4.15 13.52 -5.28
N PHE A 216 3.62 12.56 -4.53
CA PHE A 216 3.47 11.19 -5.02
C PHE A 216 2.39 11.10 -6.10
N SER A 217 2.63 10.25 -7.09
CA SER A 217 1.60 9.91 -8.07
C SER A 217 0.45 9.14 -7.41
N PRO A 218 -0.75 9.09 -8.01
CA PRO A 218 -1.86 8.28 -7.49
C PRO A 218 -1.48 6.79 -7.32
N GLU A 219 -0.66 6.25 -8.23
CA GLU A 219 -0.14 4.88 -8.15
C GLU A 219 0.77 4.71 -6.93
N GLN A 220 1.74 5.61 -6.73
CA GLN A 220 2.62 5.60 -5.57
C GLN A 220 1.85 5.70 -4.25
N VAL A 221 0.82 6.56 -4.18
CA VAL A 221 -0.05 6.67 -2.99
C VAL A 221 -0.77 5.34 -2.72
N ASN A 222 -1.22 4.65 -3.76
CA ASN A 222 -1.92 3.37 -3.62
C ASN A 222 -0.97 2.25 -3.17
N ILE A 223 0.21 2.14 -3.78
CA ILE A 223 1.25 1.17 -3.39
C ILE A 223 1.70 1.43 -1.95
N LEU A 224 1.95 2.69 -1.59
CA LEU A 224 2.29 3.10 -0.23
C LEU A 224 1.20 2.69 0.77
N LEU A 225 -0.07 3.00 0.47
CA LEU A 225 -1.18 2.62 1.35
C LEU A 225 -1.22 1.11 1.54
N LYS A 226 -1.07 0.35 0.46
CA LYS A 226 -1.16 -1.11 0.51
C LYS A 226 0.00 -1.75 1.25
N TYR A 227 1.21 -1.23 1.07
CA TYR A 227 2.36 -1.60 1.87
C TYR A 227 2.09 -1.39 3.37
N LEU A 228 1.57 -0.22 3.75
CA LEU A 228 1.26 0.11 5.15
C LEU A 228 0.11 -0.73 5.72
N GLU A 229 -0.94 -0.98 4.94
CA GLU A 229 -2.03 -1.88 5.31
C GLU A 229 -1.49 -3.30 5.56
N TYR A 230 -0.67 -3.83 4.63
CA TYR A 230 -0.12 -5.18 4.71
C TYR A 230 0.82 -5.39 5.91
N HIS A 231 1.65 -4.38 6.23
CA HIS A 231 2.59 -4.41 7.35
C HIS A 231 2.01 -3.83 8.65
N ALA A 232 0.70 -3.56 8.68
CA ALA A 232 0.00 -3.09 9.86
C ALA A 232 0.02 -4.14 10.98
N LYS A 233 -0.21 -3.68 12.21
CA LYS A 233 -0.42 -4.60 13.34
C LYS A 233 -1.73 -5.39 13.19
N PRO A 234 -1.86 -6.55 13.85
CA PRO A 234 -3.10 -7.29 13.92
C PRO A 234 -4.29 -6.40 14.25
N GLN A 235 -5.42 -6.62 13.56
CA GLN A 235 -6.64 -5.89 13.82
C GLN A 235 -7.11 -6.18 15.25
N GLY A 236 -7.37 -5.12 16.01
CA GLY A 236 -8.00 -5.19 17.33
C GLY A 236 -9.51 -5.05 17.26
N VAL A 237 -10.14 -5.07 18.44
CA VAL A 237 -11.59 -4.98 18.56
C VAL A 237 -12.06 -3.61 18.07
N ILE A 238 -13.06 -3.63 17.20
CA ILE A 238 -13.74 -2.44 16.67
C ILE A 238 -14.95 -2.13 17.55
#